data_AF-A0A959NY76-F1
#
_entry.id   AF-A0A959NY76-F1
#
_cell.length_a   1.000
_cell.length_b   1.000
_cell.length_c   1.000
_cell.angle_alpha   90.00
_cell.angle_beta   90.00
_cell.angle_gamma   90.00
#
_symmetry.space_group_name_H-M   'P 1'
#
loop_
_entity.id
_entity.type
_entity.pdbx_description
1 polymer ?
#
loop_
_entity_poly.entity_id
_entity_poly.type
_entity_poly.pdbx_seq_one_letter_code
_entity_poly.pdbx_strand_id
1 'polypeptide(L)'
;MMYRESLDNSWLHISKQKSAFWNVLYAAQAIKFNKMVDEGIYNTGKYFPEAGTYSEYTAKQFYKTDFKIEDIIETLERLPLDLIGYQMDNRHRLDIQFDFTPGQLVNEGWRPIDPIRTENVFEYAKEHNLKVGWSVVDSKALPIDERCHVRLDRDGFVIDSNEGNGYTENEGTIYLLPYYMARYHGLIK
;
A
#
# COMPACT_ATOMS: atom_id res chain seq x y z
N MET A 1 -13.07 12.35 10.37
CA MET A 1 -13.17 13.32 9.27
C MET A 1 -11.82 13.50 8.62
N MET A 2 -10.93 14.36 9.11
CA MET A 2 -9.58 14.53 8.53
C MET A 2 -8.75 13.23 8.47
N TYR A 3 -8.84 12.38 9.50
CA TYR A 3 -8.20 11.06 9.47
C TYR A 3 -8.69 10.16 8.34
N ARG A 4 -9.99 10.22 7.99
CA ARG A 4 -10.57 9.39 6.93
C ARG A 4 -10.14 9.87 5.54
N GLU A 5 -10.07 11.18 5.36
CA GLU A 5 -9.56 11.83 4.15
C GLU A 5 -8.06 11.51 3.95
N SER A 6 -7.24 11.68 4.99
CA SER A 6 -5.83 11.30 4.95
C SER A 6 -5.63 9.81 4.66
N LEU A 7 -6.46 8.95 5.25
CA LEU A 7 -6.44 7.51 4.99
C LEU A 7 -6.79 7.19 3.52
N ASP A 8 -7.70 7.93 2.89
CA ASP A 8 -8.04 7.71 1.48
C ASP A 8 -6.92 8.17 0.55
N ASN A 9 -6.29 9.30 0.87
CA ASN A 9 -5.15 9.80 0.10
C ASN A 9 -3.96 8.83 0.17
N SER A 10 -3.66 8.26 1.35
CA SER A 10 -2.59 7.25 1.45
C SER A 10 -2.96 5.96 0.73
N TRP A 11 -4.24 5.59 0.75
CA TRP A 11 -4.75 4.38 0.09
C TRP A 11 -4.55 4.38 -1.42
N LEU A 12 -4.54 5.54 -2.09
CA LEU A 12 -4.24 5.65 -3.53
C LEU A 12 -2.90 5.00 -3.91
N HIS A 13 -1.91 5.06 -3.01
CA HIS A 13 -0.58 4.48 -3.21
C HIS A 13 -0.48 3.09 -2.60
N ILE A 14 -0.95 2.93 -1.35
CA ILE A 14 -0.82 1.68 -0.59
C ILE A 14 -1.59 0.53 -1.24
N SER A 15 -2.79 0.79 -1.77
CA SER A 15 -3.61 -0.25 -2.42
C SER A 15 -2.91 -0.91 -3.61
N LYS A 16 -2.04 -0.17 -4.30
CA LYS A 16 -1.29 -0.69 -5.45
C LYS A 16 -0.17 -1.65 -5.04
N GLN A 17 0.25 -1.65 -3.78
CA GLN A 17 1.20 -2.64 -3.26
C GLN A 17 0.57 -4.01 -3.03
N LYS A 18 -0.76 -4.16 -3.12
CA LYS A 18 -1.45 -5.44 -2.86
C LYS A 18 -0.95 -6.11 -1.57
N SER A 19 -0.84 -5.35 -0.48
CA SER A 19 -0.38 -5.92 0.79
C SER A 19 -1.59 -6.40 1.58
N ALA A 20 -1.62 -7.68 1.95
CA ALA A 20 -2.73 -8.24 2.73
C ALA A 20 -2.93 -7.45 4.03
N PHE A 21 -1.85 -7.13 4.75
CA PHE A 21 -1.92 -6.39 6.01
C PHE A 21 -2.51 -4.98 5.84
N TRP A 22 -1.95 -4.19 4.94
CA TRP A 22 -2.41 -2.81 4.75
C TRP A 22 -3.84 -2.77 4.19
N ASN A 23 -4.20 -3.71 3.31
CA ASN A 23 -5.55 -3.80 2.77
C ASN A 23 -6.58 -4.17 3.84
N VAL A 24 -6.27 -5.15 4.70
CA VAL A 24 -7.14 -5.53 5.82
C VAL A 24 -7.29 -4.37 6.81
N LEU A 25 -6.20 -3.67 7.13
CA LEU A 25 -6.22 -2.52 8.03
C LEU A 25 -7.09 -1.37 7.47
N TYR A 26 -6.93 -1.04 6.19
CA TYR A 26 -7.77 -0.03 5.54
C TYR A 26 -9.25 -0.46 5.55
N ALA A 27 -9.55 -1.70 5.18
CA ALA A 27 -10.89 -2.24 5.16
C ALA A 27 -11.56 -2.18 6.54
N ALA A 28 -10.87 -2.61 7.59
CA ALA A 28 -11.35 -2.55 8.97
C ALA A 28 -11.71 -1.12 9.40
N GLN A 29 -10.85 -0.15 9.08
CA GLN A 29 -11.06 1.26 9.43
C GLN A 29 -12.20 1.88 8.62
N ALA A 30 -12.31 1.54 7.34
CA ALA A 30 -13.38 2.02 6.47
C ALA A 30 -14.75 1.42 6.87
N ILE A 31 -14.82 0.14 7.20
CA ILE A 31 -16.04 -0.50 7.72
C ILE A 31 -16.49 0.16 9.03
N LYS A 32 -15.55 0.39 9.94
CA LYS A 32 -15.84 1.09 11.21
C LYS A 32 -16.36 2.51 10.94
N PHE A 33 -15.77 3.22 9.98
CA PHE A 33 -16.23 4.55 9.57
C PHE A 33 -17.66 4.50 9.01
N ASN A 34 -17.95 3.59 8.08
CA ASN A 34 -19.29 3.43 7.52
C ASN A 34 -20.33 3.19 8.60
N LYS A 35 -20.04 2.33 9.58
CA LYS A 35 -20.93 2.11 10.73
C LYS A 35 -21.25 3.40 11.49
N MET A 36 -20.25 4.25 11.72
CA MET A 36 -20.45 5.56 12.35
C MET A 36 -21.28 6.52 11.49
N VAL A 37 -21.14 6.45 10.16
CA VAL A 37 -21.99 7.19 9.22
C VAL A 37 -23.44 6.70 9.33
N ASP A 38 -23.64 5.39 9.34
CA ASP A 38 -24.97 4.76 9.41
C ASP A 38 -25.66 5.04 10.76
N GLU A 39 -24.90 5.14 11.86
CA GLU A 39 -25.39 5.56 13.18
C GLU A 39 -25.74 7.07 13.26
N GLY A 40 -25.46 7.83 12.19
CA GLY A 40 -25.76 9.26 12.11
C GLY A 40 -24.85 10.12 12.99
N ILE A 41 -23.60 9.69 13.24
CA ILE A 41 -22.62 10.46 14.02
C ILE A 41 -22.19 11.73 13.26
N TYR A 42 -22.19 11.69 11.94
CA TYR A 42 -21.76 12.82 11.10
C TYR A 42 -22.93 13.68 10.59
N ASN A 43 -24.11 13.54 11.17
CA ASN A 43 -25.25 14.40 10.85
C ASN A 43 -24.95 15.84 11.28
N THR A 44 -25.24 16.79 10.38
CA THR A 44 -24.99 18.21 10.58
C THR A 44 -25.57 18.70 11.90
N GLY A 45 -24.72 19.36 12.72
CA GLY A 45 -25.14 19.99 13.99
C GLY A 45 -25.36 19.04 15.18
N LYS A 46 -25.25 17.71 15.02
CA LYS A 46 -25.50 16.75 16.10
C LYS A 46 -24.30 16.62 17.06
N TYR A 47 -23.15 16.21 16.53
CA TYR A 47 -21.93 15.98 17.32
C TYR A 47 -20.79 16.93 16.95
N PHE A 48 -20.82 17.53 15.76
CA PHE A 48 -19.80 18.44 15.27
C PHE A 48 -20.43 19.78 14.85
N PRO A 49 -20.90 20.59 15.81
CA PRO A 49 -21.61 21.85 15.50
C PRO A 49 -20.72 22.86 14.77
N GLU A 50 -19.43 22.89 15.09
CA GLU A 50 -18.44 23.81 14.49
C GLU A 50 -18.07 23.42 13.05
N ALA A 51 -18.21 22.14 12.70
CA ALA A 51 -17.86 21.64 11.36
C ALA A 51 -18.95 21.97 10.32
N GLY A 52 -20.13 22.45 10.72
CA GLY A 52 -21.24 22.71 9.80
C GLY A 52 -21.53 21.52 8.88
N THR A 53 -21.73 21.81 7.59
CA THR A 53 -22.03 20.81 6.53
C THR A 53 -20.83 19.98 6.10
N TYR A 54 -19.60 20.34 6.52
CA TYR A 54 -18.39 19.57 6.19
C TYR A 54 -18.51 18.13 6.69
N SER A 55 -19.03 17.95 7.93
CA SER A 55 -19.29 16.65 8.57
C SER A 55 -20.00 15.65 7.65
N GLU A 56 -21.16 16.05 7.15
CA GLU A 56 -22.02 15.21 6.32
C GLU A 56 -21.47 15.05 4.89
N TYR A 57 -20.85 16.09 4.34
CA TYR A 57 -20.25 16.05 3.01
C TYR A 57 -19.10 15.04 2.92
N THR A 58 -18.13 15.12 3.83
CA THR A 58 -17.00 14.17 3.89
C THR A 58 -17.47 12.76 4.20
N ALA A 59 -18.50 12.60 5.07
CA ALA A 59 -19.09 11.30 5.35
C ALA A 59 -19.63 10.64 4.08
N LYS A 60 -20.35 11.38 3.24
CA LYS A 60 -20.84 10.89 1.94
C LYS A 60 -19.70 10.62 0.97
N GLN A 61 -18.72 11.52 0.88
CA GLN A 61 -17.59 11.39 -0.06
C GLN A 61 -16.73 10.15 0.21
N PHE A 62 -16.47 9.84 1.49
CA PHE A 62 -15.54 8.77 1.87
C PHE A 62 -16.21 7.49 2.36
N TYR A 63 -17.53 7.38 2.22
CA TYR A 63 -18.24 6.12 2.41
C TYR A 63 -17.77 5.11 1.36
N LYS A 64 -17.30 3.93 1.79
CA LYS A 64 -16.60 2.99 0.89
C LYS A 64 -17.19 1.59 0.95
N THR A 65 -17.41 0.96 -0.19
CA THR A 65 -17.89 -0.43 -0.28
C THR A 65 -16.90 -1.39 -0.93
N ASP A 66 -16.00 -0.89 -1.78
CA ASP A 66 -14.90 -1.67 -2.37
C ASP A 66 -13.65 -1.61 -1.48
N PHE A 67 -13.27 -2.77 -0.93
CA PHE A 67 -12.14 -2.94 -0.02
C PHE A 67 -10.97 -3.76 -0.61
N LYS A 68 -10.99 -4.07 -1.92
CA LYS A 68 -9.95 -4.90 -2.57
C LYS A 68 -9.69 -6.23 -1.85
N ILE A 69 -10.77 -6.95 -1.55
CA ILE A 69 -10.69 -8.24 -0.83
C ILE A 69 -9.94 -9.28 -1.67
N GLU A 70 -10.04 -9.19 -3.00
CA GLU A 70 -9.35 -10.05 -3.95
C GLU A 70 -7.83 -9.92 -3.81
N ASP A 71 -7.32 -8.69 -3.63
CA ASP A 71 -5.89 -8.45 -3.43
C ASP A 71 -5.41 -9.05 -2.08
N ILE A 72 -6.26 -9.09 -1.05
CA ILE A 72 -5.96 -9.75 0.24
C ILE A 72 -5.84 -11.26 0.03
N ILE A 73 -6.82 -11.87 -0.62
CA ILE A 73 -6.88 -13.31 -0.87
C ILE A 73 -5.68 -13.75 -1.71
N GLU A 74 -5.44 -13.08 -2.85
CA GLU A 74 -4.31 -13.39 -3.73
C GLU A 74 -2.98 -13.36 -2.99
N THR A 75 -2.78 -12.32 -2.16
CA THR A 75 -1.52 -12.16 -1.43
C THR A 75 -1.35 -13.23 -0.36
N LEU A 76 -2.42 -13.60 0.35
CA LEU A 76 -2.35 -14.69 1.33
C LEU A 76 -2.14 -16.04 0.66
N GLU A 77 -2.77 -16.31 -0.48
CA GLU A 77 -2.64 -17.58 -1.21
C GLU A 77 -1.25 -17.75 -1.83
N ARG A 78 -0.64 -16.66 -2.32
CA ARG A 78 0.67 -16.68 -2.96
C ARG A 78 1.84 -16.47 -2.01
N LEU A 79 1.60 -16.17 -0.73
CA LEU A 79 2.69 -15.92 0.21
C LEU A 79 3.56 -17.18 0.36
N PRO A 80 4.89 -17.10 0.13
CA PRO A 80 5.75 -18.27 0.27
C PRO A 80 5.78 -18.72 1.73
N LEU A 81 5.45 -20.00 1.98
CA LEU A 81 5.34 -20.55 3.34
C LEU A 81 6.69 -20.87 3.99
N ASP A 82 7.75 -21.02 3.19
CA ASP A 82 9.12 -21.19 3.70
C ASP A 82 9.66 -19.91 4.32
N LEU A 83 9.15 -18.74 3.89
CA LEU A 83 9.52 -17.41 4.37
C LEU A 83 11.03 -17.12 4.30
N ILE A 84 11.76 -17.88 3.48
CA ILE A 84 13.21 -17.75 3.33
C ILE A 84 13.50 -16.48 2.51
N GLY A 85 14.38 -15.63 3.05
CA GLY A 85 14.86 -14.46 2.33
C GLY A 85 15.87 -14.85 1.26
N TYR A 86 15.52 -14.61 0.00
CA TYR A 86 16.42 -14.75 -1.15
C TYR A 86 16.81 -13.38 -1.71
N GLN A 87 17.94 -13.34 -2.42
CA GLN A 87 18.24 -12.22 -3.32
C GLN A 87 17.45 -12.40 -4.61
N MET A 88 16.67 -11.39 -4.98
CA MET A 88 15.85 -11.41 -6.19
C MET A 88 16.13 -10.16 -7.03
N ASP A 89 16.43 -10.36 -8.31
CA ASP A 89 16.64 -9.29 -9.30
C ASP A 89 15.63 -9.44 -10.44
N ASN A 90 14.58 -8.63 -10.41
CA ASN A 90 13.51 -8.59 -11.40
C ASN A 90 13.72 -7.51 -12.48
N ARG A 91 14.87 -6.84 -12.54
CA ARG A 91 15.11 -5.73 -13.49
C ARG A 91 15.19 -6.18 -14.96
N HIS A 92 15.34 -7.47 -15.18
CA HIS A 92 15.37 -8.04 -16.52
C HIS A 92 13.97 -8.22 -17.12
N ARG A 93 12.90 -8.01 -16.33
CA ARG A 93 11.52 -8.21 -16.77
C ARG A 93 11.07 -7.14 -17.76
N LEU A 94 10.42 -7.59 -18.83
CA LEU A 94 9.88 -6.72 -19.89
C LEU A 94 8.50 -6.14 -19.53
N ASP A 95 7.81 -6.77 -18.58
CA ASP A 95 6.49 -6.38 -18.08
C ASP A 95 6.57 -5.46 -16.85
N ILE A 96 7.72 -4.81 -16.64
CA ILE A 96 7.94 -3.81 -15.60
C ILE A 96 8.30 -2.47 -16.23
N GLN A 97 7.57 -1.44 -15.82
CA GLN A 97 7.91 -0.04 -16.08
C GLN A 97 8.72 0.49 -14.90
N PHE A 98 9.97 0.86 -15.17
CA PHE A 98 10.86 1.52 -14.20
C PHE A 98 10.40 2.94 -13.91
N ASP A 99 10.63 3.35 -12.66
CA ASP A 99 9.94 4.46 -12.01
C ASP A 99 9.89 5.78 -12.81
N PHE A 100 8.73 6.43 -12.77
CA PHE A 100 8.61 7.71 -12.05
C PHE A 100 7.23 7.74 -11.38
N THR A 101 7.22 7.70 -10.05
CA THR A 101 6.04 7.71 -9.21
C THR A 101 4.98 8.69 -9.77
N PRO A 102 3.73 8.27 -10.01
CA PRO A 102 2.73 9.14 -10.63
C PRO A 102 2.60 10.47 -9.87
N GLY A 103 2.82 11.59 -10.56
CA GLY A 103 2.71 12.94 -9.98
C GLY A 103 4.02 13.58 -9.51
N GLN A 104 5.19 12.97 -9.73
CA GLN A 104 6.46 13.69 -9.58
C GLN A 104 6.66 14.66 -10.75
N LEU A 105 6.69 15.96 -10.46
CA LEU A 105 7.07 17.01 -11.42
C LEU A 105 8.54 17.40 -11.20
N VAL A 106 9.17 17.97 -12.22
CA VAL A 106 10.50 18.57 -12.07
C VAL A 106 10.38 19.68 -11.01
N ASN A 107 11.17 19.58 -9.94
CA ASN A 107 11.14 20.43 -8.73
C ASN A 107 9.99 20.20 -7.72
N GLU A 108 9.14 19.18 -7.88
CA GLU A 108 8.07 18.85 -6.93
C GLU A 108 8.07 17.35 -6.58
N GLY A 109 7.75 17.02 -5.32
CA GLY A 109 7.74 15.65 -4.80
C GLY A 109 8.81 15.38 -3.74
N TRP A 110 8.86 14.15 -3.24
CA TRP A 110 9.73 13.75 -2.11
C TRP A 110 11.22 13.69 -2.46
N ARG A 111 11.59 13.64 -3.76
CA ARG A 111 12.95 13.79 -4.27
C ARG A 111 12.93 14.63 -5.56
N PRO A 112 12.99 15.96 -5.47
CA PRO A 112 12.97 16.81 -6.64
C PRO A 112 14.20 16.54 -7.52
N ILE A 113 14.00 16.31 -8.81
CA ILE A 113 15.09 16.24 -9.79
C ILE A 113 15.51 17.69 -10.07
N ASP A 114 16.53 18.18 -9.36
CA ASP A 114 17.14 19.49 -9.62
C ASP A 114 18.15 19.36 -10.77
N PRO A 115 17.89 19.95 -11.95
CA PRO A 115 18.77 19.84 -13.11
C PRO A 115 20.13 20.54 -12.91
N ILE A 116 20.29 21.39 -11.89
CA ILE A 116 21.52 22.13 -11.59
C ILE A 116 22.38 21.38 -10.55
N ARG A 117 21.77 20.54 -9.72
CA ARG A 117 22.45 19.70 -8.71
C ARG A 117 22.40 18.23 -9.10
N THR A 118 23.28 17.84 -10.02
CA THR A 118 23.51 16.44 -10.43
C THR A 118 23.95 15.51 -9.31
N GLU A 119 24.31 16.08 -8.16
CA GLU A 119 24.95 15.42 -7.03
C GLU A 119 24.15 15.48 -5.74
N ASN A 120 22.81 15.58 -5.77
CA ASN A 120 21.92 15.43 -4.60
C ASN A 120 21.86 13.97 -4.05
N VAL A 121 23.03 13.46 -3.66
CA VAL A 121 23.52 12.64 -2.54
C VAL A 121 22.79 11.43 -1.88
N PHE A 122 21.75 10.80 -2.42
CA PHE A 122 21.31 9.49 -1.87
C PHE A 122 21.06 8.43 -2.96
N GLU A 123 22.12 7.66 -3.29
CA GLU A 123 22.27 6.89 -4.56
C GLU A 123 22.11 7.81 -5.78
N TYR A 124 22.80 7.58 -6.89
CA TYR A 124 22.44 8.31 -8.11
C TYR A 124 20.96 8.02 -8.37
N ALA A 125 20.08 9.02 -8.43
CA ALA A 125 18.63 8.79 -8.60
C ALA A 125 18.34 7.84 -9.78
N LYS A 126 19.21 7.86 -10.80
CA LYS A 126 19.21 6.93 -11.92
C LYS A 126 19.39 5.45 -11.53
N GLU A 127 20.25 5.14 -10.56
CA GLU A 127 20.45 3.78 -10.04
C GLU A 127 19.29 3.34 -9.15
N HIS A 128 18.72 4.24 -8.35
CA HIS A 128 17.56 3.95 -7.50
C HIS A 128 16.29 3.71 -8.33
N ASN A 129 16.07 4.48 -9.40
CA ASN A 129 14.94 4.29 -10.32
C ASN A 129 14.99 2.94 -11.05
N LEU A 130 16.15 2.28 -11.09
CA LEU A 130 16.29 0.93 -11.62
C LEU A 130 15.95 -0.16 -10.59
N LYS A 131 15.71 0.21 -9.32
CA LYS A 131 15.37 -0.73 -8.23
C LYS A 131 13.89 -0.73 -7.86
N VAL A 132 13.10 0.16 -8.45
CA VAL A 132 11.65 0.28 -8.23
C VAL A 132 10.92 0.17 -9.57
N GLY A 133 9.81 -0.59 -9.60
CA GLY A 133 9.06 -0.81 -10.83
C GLY A 133 7.60 -1.14 -10.62
N TRP A 134 6.82 -0.85 -11.66
CA TRP A 134 5.37 -1.06 -11.71
C TRP A 134 5.03 -2.06 -12.82
N SER A 135 4.08 -2.96 -12.57
CA SER A 135 3.54 -3.83 -13.62
C SER A 135 2.89 -2.98 -14.72
N VAL A 136 3.23 -3.23 -15.99
CA VAL A 136 2.62 -2.49 -17.11
C VAL A 136 1.17 -2.95 -17.38
N VAL A 137 0.76 -4.08 -16.80
CA VAL A 137 -0.57 -4.66 -17.01
C VAL A 137 -1.64 -3.97 -16.16
N ASP A 138 -1.33 -3.74 -14.88
CA ASP A 138 -2.29 -3.23 -13.89
C ASP A 138 -1.78 -2.04 -13.07
N SER A 139 -0.55 -1.58 -13.32
CA SER A 139 0.11 -0.50 -12.57
C SER A 139 0.13 -0.78 -11.06
N LYS A 140 0.28 -2.05 -10.66
CA LYS A 140 0.45 -2.50 -9.28
C LYS A 140 1.85 -3.07 -9.06
N ALA A 141 2.16 -3.38 -7.80
CA ALA A 141 3.34 -4.13 -7.42
C ALA A 141 3.27 -5.56 -7.96
N LEU A 142 4.43 -6.19 -8.14
CA LEU A 142 4.52 -7.61 -8.48
C LEU A 142 3.75 -8.46 -7.46
N PRO A 143 3.26 -9.64 -7.82
CA PRO A 143 2.73 -10.60 -6.86
C PRO A 143 3.75 -10.95 -5.77
N ILE A 144 3.28 -11.29 -4.56
CA ILE A 144 4.13 -11.42 -3.37
C ILE A 144 5.21 -12.51 -3.47
N ASP A 145 4.94 -13.59 -4.19
CA ASP A 145 5.86 -14.69 -4.53
C ASP A 145 6.93 -14.29 -5.56
N GLU A 146 6.70 -13.21 -6.31
CA GLU A 146 7.65 -12.67 -7.28
C GLU A 146 8.43 -11.47 -6.72
N ARG A 147 8.17 -11.06 -5.47
CA ARG A 147 8.85 -9.92 -4.82
C ARG A 147 10.16 -10.30 -4.20
N CYS A 148 11.05 -9.31 -4.09
CA CYS A 148 12.32 -9.45 -3.37
C CYS A 148 12.14 -9.56 -1.85
N HIS A 149 10.94 -9.30 -1.32
CA HIS A 149 10.64 -9.35 0.09
C HIS A 149 9.18 -9.70 0.37
N VAL A 150 8.95 -10.24 1.57
CA VAL A 150 7.59 -10.49 2.10
C VAL A 150 7.21 -9.57 3.26
N ARG A 151 8.17 -8.78 3.75
CA ARG A 151 7.98 -7.90 4.91
C ARG A 151 6.96 -6.78 4.68
N LEU A 152 6.21 -6.48 5.74
CA LEU A 152 5.11 -5.50 5.74
C LEU A 152 5.57 -4.04 5.74
N ASP A 153 6.79 -3.78 6.22
CA ASP A 153 7.39 -2.46 6.35
C ASP A 153 8.31 -2.08 5.17
N ARG A 154 8.38 -2.95 4.17
CA ARG A 154 9.21 -2.78 2.98
C ARG A 154 8.35 -2.33 1.80
N ASP A 155 8.99 -1.67 0.84
CA ASP A 155 8.31 -1.12 -0.32
C ASP A 155 8.05 -2.21 -1.38
N GLY A 156 6.79 -2.62 -1.53
CA GLY A 156 6.39 -3.68 -2.45
C GLY A 156 6.70 -3.41 -3.94
N PHE A 157 7.08 -2.19 -4.32
CA PHE A 157 7.53 -1.87 -5.68
C PHE A 157 9.02 -2.12 -5.92
N VAL A 158 9.77 -2.52 -4.89
CA VAL A 158 11.18 -2.85 -5.02
C VAL A 158 11.35 -4.15 -5.82
N ILE A 159 12.11 -4.06 -6.90
CA ILE A 159 12.34 -5.12 -7.89
C ILE A 159 13.78 -5.64 -7.87
N ASP A 160 14.69 -4.97 -7.16
CA ASP A 160 16.05 -5.44 -6.91
C ASP A 160 16.40 -5.20 -5.45
N SER A 161 16.39 -6.28 -4.65
CA SER A 161 16.72 -6.23 -3.23
C SER A 161 17.20 -7.59 -2.74
N ASN A 162 17.87 -7.54 -1.60
CA ASN A 162 18.37 -8.70 -0.89
C ASN A 162 17.77 -8.69 0.52
N GLU A 163 16.90 -9.66 0.82
CA GLU A 163 16.36 -9.90 2.16
C GLU A 163 17.01 -11.08 2.89
N GLY A 164 18.04 -11.68 2.30
CA GLY A 164 18.73 -12.80 2.89
C GLY A 164 19.65 -13.49 1.90
N ASN A 165 20.51 -14.32 2.45
CA ASN A 165 21.42 -15.17 1.69
C ASN A 165 20.88 -16.60 1.50
N GLY A 166 19.58 -16.82 1.73
CA GLY A 166 18.95 -18.14 1.71
C GLY A 166 19.16 -18.98 2.97
N TYR A 167 19.76 -18.42 4.04
CA TYR A 167 20.00 -19.12 5.32
C TYR A 167 19.22 -18.51 6.49
N THR A 168 18.30 -17.58 6.21
CA THR A 168 17.50 -16.90 7.23
C THR A 168 16.03 -16.91 6.83
N GLU A 169 15.19 -17.28 7.79
CA GLU A 169 13.73 -17.27 7.66
C GLU A 169 13.14 -16.01 8.28
N ASN A 170 12.05 -15.52 7.71
CA ASN A 170 11.26 -14.45 8.29
C ASN A 170 10.23 -14.98 9.30
N GLU A 171 9.73 -14.08 10.13
CA GLU A 171 8.69 -14.39 11.11
C GLU A 171 7.33 -14.71 10.46
N GLY A 172 6.63 -15.73 10.98
CA GLY A 172 5.30 -16.13 10.51
C GLY A 172 4.19 -15.09 10.71
N THR A 173 4.46 -14.04 11.49
CA THR A 173 3.53 -12.91 11.72
C THR A 173 3.07 -12.28 10.41
N ILE A 174 3.91 -12.30 9.37
CA ILE A 174 3.61 -11.77 8.04
C ILE A 174 2.37 -12.42 7.43
N TYR A 175 2.14 -13.71 7.68
CA TYR A 175 0.92 -14.41 7.28
C TYR A 175 -0.16 -14.33 8.36
N LEU A 176 0.20 -14.69 9.59
CA LEU A 176 -0.77 -14.92 10.66
C LEU A 176 -1.55 -13.66 11.02
N LEU A 177 -0.88 -12.51 11.09
CA LEU A 177 -1.51 -11.24 11.45
C LEU A 177 -2.60 -10.81 10.45
N PRO A 178 -2.30 -10.62 9.15
CA PRO A 178 -3.34 -10.25 8.19
C PRO A 178 -4.42 -11.32 8.05
N TYR A 179 -4.06 -12.62 8.10
CA TYR A 179 -5.03 -13.70 8.02
C TYR A 179 -6.06 -13.65 9.16
N TYR A 180 -5.60 -13.65 10.41
CA TYR A 180 -6.52 -13.63 11.55
C TYR A 180 -7.27 -12.32 11.68
N MET A 181 -6.65 -11.19 11.31
CA MET A 181 -7.32 -9.90 11.29
C MET A 181 -8.44 -9.86 10.23
N ALA A 182 -8.19 -10.40 9.03
CA ALA A 182 -9.19 -10.50 7.98
C ALA A 182 -10.36 -11.39 8.39
N ARG A 183 -10.07 -12.53 9.04
CA ARG A 183 -11.08 -13.43 9.60
C ARG A 183 -11.91 -12.76 10.70
N TYR A 184 -11.27 -12.05 11.63
CA TYR A 184 -11.95 -11.33 12.72
C TYR A 184 -12.90 -10.25 12.20
N HIS A 185 -12.49 -9.51 11.17
CA HIS A 185 -13.33 -8.50 10.52
C HIS A 185 -14.33 -9.06 9.49
N GLY A 186 -14.34 -10.37 9.25
CA GLY A 186 -15.26 -11.01 8.31
C GLY A 186 -14.99 -10.70 6.84
N LEU A 187 -13.77 -10.29 6.50
CA LEU A 187 -13.35 -9.99 5.12
C LEU A 187 -13.12 -11.26 4.31
N ILE A 188 -12.63 -12.32 4.97
CA ILE A 188 -12.41 -13.65 4.41
C ILE A 188 -13.07 -14.69 5.32
N LYS A 189 -13.42 -15.87 4.75
CA LYS A 189 -14.16 -16.92 5.46
C LYS A 189 -13.28 -18.03 6.03
#